data_AF-A0A9D4RY66-F1
#
_entry.id   AF-A0A9D4RY66-F1
#
_cell.length_a   1.000
_cell.length_b   1.000
_cell.length_c   1.000
_cell.angle_alpha   90.00
_cell.angle_beta   90.00
_cell.angle_gamma   90.00
#
_symmetry.space_group_name_H-M   'P 1'
#
loop_
_entity.id
_entity.type
_entity.pdbx_description
1 polymer ?
#
loop_
_entity_poly.entity_id
_entity_poly.type
_entity_poly.pdbx_seq_one_letter_code
_entity_poly.pdbx_strand_id
1 'polypeptide(L)'
;MFCKVCRQFPEHSDKESSLVKGVTKNFKKEALKFHAKIVKHMLCVDRKKALDMADQTPLSKSFKKAEELNFPMYEALFNTAYYIAKENESFLKYPELLNLLEKNYVSVSENYRNDKAYKEFVFVVLKF
;
A
#
# COMPACT_ATOMS: atom_id res chain seq x y z
N MET A 1 -10.74 30.50 9.80
CA MET A 1 -9.38 30.33 9.25
C MET A 1 -8.59 29.33 10.09
N PHE A 2 -7.90 28.37 9.47
CA PHE A 2 -7.07 27.38 10.17
C PHE A 2 -5.98 26.83 9.26
N CYS A 3 -4.92 26.27 9.85
CA CYS A 3 -3.85 25.57 9.13
C CYS A 3 -4.23 24.10 8.92
N LYS A 4 -4.47 23.71 7.66
CA LYS A 4 -4.81 22.31 7.30
C LYS A 4 -3.70 21.34 7.69
N VAL A 5 -2.44 21.70 7.46
CA VAL A 5 -1.27 20.85 7.73
C VAL A 5 -1.14 20.56 9.23
N CYS A 6 -1.23 21.59 10.08
CA CYS A 6 -1.11 21.39 11.52
C CYS A 6 -2.30 20.60 12.11
N ARG A 7 -3.52 20.74 11.56
CA ARG A 7 -4.66 19.91 11.97
C ARG A 7 -4.52 18.45 11.57
N GLN A 8 -3.81 18.16 10.48
CA GLN A 8 -3.53 16.80 10.03
C GLN A 8 -2.53 16.09 10.96
N PHE A 9 -1.66 16.84 11.64
CA PHE A 9 -0.62 16.29 12.53
C PHE A 9 -0.71 16.90 13.94
N PRO A 10 -1.80 16.63 14.70
CA PRO A 10 -2.05 17.28 15.98
C PRO A 10 -0.99 16.97 17.05
N GLU A 11 -0.31 15.83 16.94
CA GLU A 11 0.78 15.42 17.83
C GLU A 11 2.05 16.28 17.70
N HIS A 12 2.30 16.80 16.49
CA HIS A 12 3.50 17.60 16.16
C HIS A 12 3.19 19.10 16.12
N SER A 13 1.90 19.45 16.15
CA SER A 13 1.41 20.81 16.10
C SER A 13 1.33 21.46 17.47
N ASP A 14 1.20 22.79 17.48
CA ASP A 14 0.88 23.53 18.69
C ASP A 14 -0.64 23.54 18.92
N LYS A 15 -1.15 22.62 19.77
CA LYS A 15 -2.60 22.44 20.01
C LYS A 15 -3.29 23.70 20.50
N GLU A 16 -2.56 24.56 21.21
CA GLU A 16 -3.04 25.83 21.73
C GLU A 16 -3.07 26.95 20.69
N SER A 17 -2.42 26.76 19.54
CA SER A 17 -2.42 27.74 18.47
C SER A 17 -3.81 27.96 17.93
N SER A 18 -4.17 29.24 17.79
CA SER A 18 -5.44 29.68 17.19
C SER A 18 -5.61 29.18 15.75
N LEU A 19 -4.51 28.92 15.03
CA LEU A 19 -4.54 28.32 13.69
C LEU A 19 -4.79 26.81 13.68
N VAL A 20 -4.59 26.12 14.81
CA VAL A 20 -4.96 24.71 14.98
C VAL A 20 -6.40 24.60 15.47
N LYS A 21 -6.77 25.35 16.52
CA LYS A 21 -8.15 25.40 17.05
C LYS A 21 -9.15 26.00 16.04
N GLY A 22 -8.68 26.93 15.21
CA GLY A 22 -9.46 27.63 14.20
C GLY A 22 -9.91 29.00 14.69
N VAL A 23 -9.70 30.01 13.85
CA VAL A 23 -10.08 31.40 14.11
C VAL A 23 -11.39 31.73 13.42
N THR A 24 -12.39 32.20 14.16
CA THR A 24 -13.72 32.54 13.65
C THR A 24 -13.91 34.01 13.32
N LYS A 25 -13.16 34.94 13.95
CA LYS A 25 -13.24 36.40 13.69
C LYS A 25 -11.86 37.07 13.78
N ASN A 26 -11.68 38.20 13.08
CA ASN A 26 -10.53 39.12 13.15
C ASN A 26 -9.15 38.45 13.00
N PHE A 27 -8.90 37.93 11.80
CA PHE A 27 -7.65 37.26 11.46
C PHE A 27 -6.63 38.22 10.82
N LYS A 28 -5.39 38.25 11.32
CA LYS A 28 -4.30 39.10 10.81
C LYS A 28 -3.35 38.30 9.91
N LYS A 29 -2.92 38.90 8.79
CA LYS A 29 -1.96 38.27 7.86
C LYS A 29 -0.61 37.99 8.53
N GLU A 30 -0.21 38.84 9.46
CA GLU A 30 1.01 38.72 10.26
C GLU A 30 1.02 37.43 11.07
N ALA A 31 -0.15 36.97 11.54
CA ALA A 31 -0.28 35.71 12.27
C ALA A 31 0.05 34.49 11.38
N LEU A 32 -0.25 34.52 10.07
CA LEU A 32 0.20 33.48 9.13
C LEU A 32 1.71 33.50 8.96
N LYS A 33 2.28 34.69 8.76
CA LYS A 33 3.73 34.85 8.55
C LYS A 33 4.51 34.35 9.77
N PHE A 34 4.00 34.63 10.98
CA PHE A 34 4.60 34.11 12.21
C PHE A 34 4.45 32.60 12.30
N HIS A 35 3.23 32.08 12.11
CA HIS A 35 2.95 30.64 12.16
C HIS A 35 3.81 29.83 11.20
N ALA A 36 4.01 30.33 9.97
CA ALA A 36 4.83 29.67 8.94
C ALA A 36 6.30 29.50 9.36
N LYS A 37 6.80 30.25 10.34
CA LYS A 37 8.16 30.17 10.86
C LYS A 37 8.29 29.32 12.13
N ILE A 38 7.17 28.90 12.73
CA ILE A 38 7.20 28.12 13.98
C ILE A 38 7.72 26.71 13.70
N VAL A 39 8.68 26.24 14.50
CA VAL A 39 9.29 24.90 14.37
C VAL A 39 8.23 23.79 14.34
N LYS A 40 7.24 23.82 15.23
CA LYS A 40 6.12 22.86 15.23
C LYS A 40 5.34 22.84 13.91
N HIS A 41 5.15 23.98 13.25
CA HIS A 41 4.53 24.03 11.93
C HIS A 41 5.43 23.36 10.88
N MET A 42 6.73 23.67 10.89
CA MET A 42 7.71 23.07 9.98
C MET A 42 7.76 21.55 10.12
N LEU A 43 7.73 21.01 11.35
CA LEU A 43 7.64 19.56 11.59
C LEU A 43 6.38 18.94 10.96
N CYS A 44 5.23 19.61 11.06
CA CYS A 44 4.01 19.16 10.41
C CYS A 44 4.14 19.17 8.88
N VAL A 45 4.80 20.19 8.32
CA VAL A 45 5.07 20.30 6.87
C VAL A 45 6.02 19.21 6.40
N ASP A 46 7.09 18.95 7.14
CA ASP A 46 8.08 17.93 6.77
C ASP A 46 7.46 16.52 6.83
N ARG A 47 6.63 16.24 7.85
CA ARG A 47 5.86 14.99 7.90
C ARG A 47 4.89 14.86 6.72
N LYS A 48 4.21 15.95 6.35
CA LYS A 48 3.34 15.95 5.17
C LYS A 48 4.11 15.61 3.90
N LYS A 49 5.25 16.26 3.67
CA LYS A 49 6.12 15.98 2.53
C LYS A 49 6.59 14.53 2.52
N ALA A 50 6.97 14.00 3.69
CA ALA A 50 7.39 12.61 3.80
C ALA A 50 6.28 11.62 3.41
N LEU A 51 5.03 11.90 3.77
CA LEU A 51 3.87 11.09 3.35
C LEU A 51 3.59 11.24 1.84
N ASP A 52 3.59 12.47 1.33
CA ASP A 52 3.35 12.75 -0.09
C ASP A 52 4.44 12.13 -0.99
N MET A 53 5.65 11.95 -0.45
CA MET A 53 6.80 11.34 -1.12
C MET A 53 7.04 9.87 -0.74
N ALA A 54 6.21 9.27 0.12
CA ALA A 54 6.41 7.89 0.62
C ALA A 54 6.54 6.89 -0.54
N ASP A 55 5.67 7.07 -1.54
CA ASP A 55 5.58 6.30 -2.78
C ASP A 55 6.67 6.58 -3.82
N GLN A 56 7.50 7.59 -3.56
CA GLN A 56 8.57 8.03 -4.45
C GLN A 56 9.96 7.70 -3.91
N THR A 57 10.04 7.19 -2.67
CA THR A 57 11.30 6.75 -2.07
C THR A 57 11.93 5.64 -2.92
N PRO A 58 13.27 5.56 -3.01
CA PRO A 58 13.93 4.47 -3.74
C PRO A 58 13.46 3.08 -3.30
N LEU A 59 13.22 2.92 -1.99
CA LEU A 59 12.71 1.68 -1.42
C LEU A 59 11.28 1.35 -1.93
N SER A 60 10.35 2.31 -1.88
CA SER A 60 8.98 2.11 -2.40
C SER A 60 8.96 1.78 -3.90
N LYS A 61 9.83 2.42 -4.69
CA LYS A 61 9.96 2.13 -6.12
C LYS A 61 10.51 0.73 -6.38
N SER A 62 11.49 0.29 -5.58
CA SER A 62 12.02 -1.07 -5.65
C SER A 62 10.95 -2.11 -5.32
N PHE A 63 10.10 -1.87 -4.32
CA PHE A 63 8.97 -2.76 -4.00
C PHE A 63 7.96 -2.81 -5.14
N LYS A 64 7.53 -1.65 -5.67
CA LYS A 64 6.60 -1.60 -6.82
C LYS A 64 7.15 -2.34 -8.04
N LYS A 65 8.44 -2.13 -8.35
CA LYS A 65 9.10 -2.84 -9.46
C LYS A 65 9.17 -4.36 -9.23
N ALA A 66 9.45 -4.79 -8.00
CA ALA A 66 9.44 -6.21 -7.65
C ALA A 66 8.02 -6.80 -7.77
N GLU A 67 7.00 -6.06 -7.36
CA GLU A 67 5.60 -6.46 -7.50
C GLU A 67 5.18 -6.57 -8.98
N GLU A 68 5.51 -5.58 -9.81
CA GLU A 68 5.28 -5.59 -11.26
C GLU A 68 5.95 -6.79 -11.95
N LEU A 69 7.18 -7.14 -11.56
CA LEU A 69 7.89 -8.32 -12.08
C LEU A 69 7.18 -9.63 -11.71
N ASN A 70 6.52 -9.67 -10.56
CA ASN A 70 5.79 -10.85 -10.10
C ASN A 70 4.33 -10.90 -10.59
N PHE A 71 3.81 -9.81 -11.17
CA PHE A 71 2.42 -9.73 -11.62
C PHE A 71 2.03 -10.83 -12.62
N PRO A 72 2.84 -11.16 -13.65
CA PRO A 72 2.53 -12.26 -14.58
C PRO A 72 2.44 -13.62 -13.88
N MET A 73 3.26 -13.84 -12.83
CA MET A 73 3.19 -15.04 -12.02
C MET A 73 1.88 -15.11 -11.23
N TYR A 74 1.48 -14.01 -10.59
CA TYR A 74 0.22 -13.95 -9.85
C TYR A 74 -0.99 -14.16 -10.75
N GLU A 75 -1.00 -13.57 -11.95
CA GLU A 75 -2.05 -13.76 -12.94
C GLU A 75 -2.17 -15.22 -13.38
N ALA A 76 -1.04 -15.86 -13.68
CA ALA A 76 -1.01 -17.28 -14.05
C ALA A 76 -1.52 -18.20 -12.91
N LEU A 77 -1.09 -17.95 -11.67
CA LEU A 77 -1.56 -18.69 -10.50
C LEU A 77 -3.06 -18.52 -10.28
N PHE A 78 -3.56 -17.29 -10.37
CA PHE A 78 -4.98 -16.99 -10.20
C PHE A 78 -5.83 -17.68 -11.27
N ASN A 79 -5.45 -17.56 -12.55
CA ASN A 79 -6.18 -18.19 -13.65
C ASN A 79 -6.20 -19.71 -13.55
N THR A 80 -5.10 -20.31 -13.09
CA THR A 80 -5.00 -21.76 -12.88
C THR A 80 -5.89 -22.23 -11.74
N ALA A 81 -5.86 -21.52 -10.60
CA ALA A 81 -6.75 -21.82 -9.48
C ALA A 81 -8.23 -21.68 -9.88
N TYR A 82 -8.57 -20.60 -10.59
CA TYR A 82 -9.91 -20.38 -11.13
C TYR A 82 -10.36 -21.49 -12.08
N TYR A 83 -9.48 -21.94 -12.99
CA TYR A 83 -9.77 -23.05 -13.90
C TYR A 83 -10.12 -24.34 -13.15
N ILE A 84 -9.33 -24.70 -12.14
CA ILE A 84 -9.59 -25.89 -11.31
C ILE A 84 -10.95 -25.80 -10.61
N ALA A 85 -11.25 -24.64 -10.02
CA ALA A 85 -12.52 -24.41 -9.35
C ALA A 85 -13.70 -24.44 -10.31
N LYS A 86 -13.56 -23.85 -11.51
CA LYS A 86 -14.61 -23.80 -12.53
C LYS A 86 -14.94 -25.19 -13.10
N GLU A 87 -13.92 -25.97 -13.43
CA GLU A 87 -14.10 -27.30 -14.03
C GLU A 87 -14.44 -28.38 -12.98
N ASN A 88 -14.54 -28.00 -11.70
CA ASN A 88 -14.71 -28.91 -10.56
C ASN A 88 -13.68 -30.06 -10.58
N GLU A 89 -12.48 -29.74 -11.07
CA GLU A 89 -11.39 -30.67 -11.25
C GLU A 89 -10.75 -31.02 -9.90
N SER A 90 -10.17 -32.21 -9.81
CA SER A 90 -9.52 -32.62 -8.56
C SER A 90 -8.33 -31.71 -8.26
N PHE A 91 -8.33 -31.14 -7.05
CA PHE A 91 -7.24 -30.37 -6.48
C PHE A 91 -5.87 -31.08 -6.57
N LEU A 92 -5.85 -32.40 -6.78
CA LEU A 92 -4.65 -33.21 -6.98
C LEU A 92 -3.90 -32.93 -8.29
N LYS A 93 -4.53 -32.31 -9.31
CA LYS A 93 -3.88 -31.96 -10.59
C LYS A 93 -3.04 -30.68 -10.51
N TYR A 94 -3.16 -29.92 -9.42
CA TYR A 94 -2.51 -28.62 -9.28
C TYR A 94 -0.98 -28.65 -9.38
N PRO A 95 -0.25 -29.61 -8.76
CA PRO A 95 1.20 -29.69 -8.91
C PRO A 95 1.63 -29.89 -10.38
N GLU A 96 0.86 -30.66 -11.15
CA GLU A 96 1.12 -30.86 -12.58
C GLU A 96 0.90 -29.58 -13.39
N LEU A 97 -0.14 -28.82 -13.05
CA LEU A 97 -0.45 -27.53 -13.67
C LEU A 97 0.60 -26.47 -13.32
N LEU A 98 1.10 -26.44 -12.07
CA LEU A 98 2.22 -25.57 -11.71
C LEU A 98 3.50 -25.90 -12.49
N ASN A 99 3.81 -27.19 -12.63
CA ASN A 99 4.94 -27.62 -13.45
C ASN A 99 4.77 -27.23 -14.93
N LEU A 100 3.52 -27.20 -15.43
CA LEU A 100 3.21 -26.72 -16.78
C LEU A 100 3.41 -25.20 -16.90
N LEU A 101 3.01 -24.41 -15.91
CA LEU A 101 3.23 -22.95 -15.89
C LEU A 101 4.72 -22.59 -15.97
N GLU A 102 5.56 -23.33 -15.23
CA GLU A 102 7.01 -23.12 -15.26
C GLU A 102 7.64 -23.47 -16.59
N LYS A 103 7.19 -24.55 -17.22
CA LYS A 103 7.62 -24.89 -18.58
C LYS A 103 7.16 -23.83 -19.59
N ASN A 104 6.02 -23.21 -19.34
CA ASN A 104 5.43 -22.15 -20.16
C ASN A 104 5.82 -20.74 -19.68
N TYR A 105 7.06 -20.55 -19.23
CA TYR A 105 7.68 -19.22 -19.06
C TYR A 105 7.40 -18.48 -17.74
N VAL A 106 6.67 -19.06 -16.78
CA VAL A 106 6.38 -18.41 -15.50
C VAL A 106 7.21 -19.05 -14.38
N SER A 107 8.25 -18.38 -13.89
CA SER A 107 8.98 -18.86 -12.71
C SER A 107 8.08 -18.77 -11.47
N VAL A 108 7.54 -19.92 -11.04
CA VAL A 108 6.67 -20.01 -9.87
C VAL A 108 7.54 -20.12 -8.62
N SER A 109 7.28 -19.27 -7.63
CA SER A 109 7.98 -19.34 -6.34
C SER A 109 7.70 -20.66 -5.63
N GLU A 110 8.71 -21.23 -4.97
CA GLU A 110 8.57 -22.46 -4.17
C GLU A 110 7.49 -22.37 -3.09
N ASN A 111 7.18 -21.15 -2.63
CA ASN A 111 6.12 -20.89 -1.65
C ASN A 111 4.75 -21.39 -2.12
N TYR A 112 4.52 -21.54 -3.43
CA TYR A 112 3.25 -22.02 -4.00
C TYR A 112 3.25 -23.52 -4.34
N ARG A 113 4.38 -24.23 -4.13
CA ARG A 113 4.53 -25.65 -4.45
C ARG A 113 4.11 -26.61 -3.33
N ASN A 114 3.81 -26.10 -2.14
CA ASN A 114 3.39 -26.91 -1.00
C ASN A 114 1.86 -27.02 -0.95
N ASP A 115 1.33 -28.24 -0.75
CA ASP A 115 -0.11 -28.52 -0.59
C ASP A 115 -0.80 -27.61 0.43
N LYS A 116 -0.11 -27.24 1.52
CA LYS A 116 -0.65 -26.32 2.51
C LYS A 116 -0.85 -24.90 1.94
N ALA A 117 0.19 -24.37 1.30
CA ALA A 117 0.17 -23.04 0.70
C ALA A 117 -0.82 -22.95 -0.46
N TYR A 118 -0.99 -24.04 -1.21
CA TYR A 118 -2.02 -24.16 -2.23
C TYR A 118 -3.43 -24.11 -1.64
N LYS A 119 -3.72 -24.92 -0.62
CA LYS A 119 -5.03 -24.91 0.05
C LYS A 119 -5.36 -23.54 0.61
N GLU A 120 -4.38 -22.88 1.24
CA GLU A 120 -4.53 -21.51 1.73
C GLU A 120 -4.76 -20.52 0.58
N PHE A 121 -4.01 -20.61 -0.52
CA PHE A 121 -4.17 -19.73 -1.69
C PHE A 121 -5.55 -19.89 -2.33
N VAL A 122 -5.96 -21.11 -2.66
CA VAL A 122 -7.29 -21.42 -3.20
C VAL A 122 -8.38 -20.93 -2.25
N PHE A 123 -8.27 -21.22 -0.96
CA PHE A 123 -9.27 -20.80 0.02
C PHE A 123 -9.41 -19.28 0.08
N VAL A 124 -8.29 -18.55 0.11
CA VAL A 124 -8.27 -17.08 0.17
C VAL A 124 -8.78 -16.46 -1.14
N VAL A 125 -8.39 -17.03 -2.28
CA VAL A 125 -8.64 -16.45 -3.60
C VAL A 125 -10.02 -16.80 -4.14
N LEU A 126 -10.49 -18.03 -3.92
CA LEU A 126 -11.72 -18.56 -4.52
C LEU A 126 -12.95 -18.47 -3.60
N LYS A 127 -12.79 -18.10 -2.32
CA LYS A 127 -13.88 -17.88 -1.34
C LYS A 127 -15.10 -18.80 -1.58
N PHE A 128 -14.90 -20.10 -1.41
CA PHE A 128 -16.00 -21.05 -1.18
C PHE A 128 -16.10 -21.34 0.31
#